data_AF-A0A6B3CGP1-F1
#
_entry.id   AF-A0A6B3CGP1-F1
#
_cell.length_a   1.000
_cell.length_b   1.000
_cell.length_c   1.000
_cell.angle_alpha   90.00
_cell.angle_beta   90.00
_cell.angle_gamma   90.00
#
_symmetry.space_group_name_H-M   'P 1'
#
loop_
_entity.id
_entity.type
_entity.pdbx_description
1 polymer ?
#
loop_
_entity_poly.entity_id
_entity_poly.type
_entity_poly.pdbx_seq_one_letter_code
_entity_poly.pdbx_strand_id
1 'polypeptide(L)'
;LLLVFALPLLWALSSSFKDRADIFSYPPKLWPSPATLANYRGLLDGNPFWSWLLTSTVVALISTAASVVLCALAGFAFAKYRFRGKNALFNIM
;
A
#
# COMPACT_ATOMS: atom_id res chain seq x y z
N LEU A 1 8.95 19.11 -10.85
CA LEU A 1 8.58 17.67 -10.89
C LEU A 1 7.98 17.18 -9.57
N LEU A 2 8.67 17.30 -8.43
CA LEU A 2 8.17 16.87 -7.10
C LEU A 2 6.78 17.40 -6.73
N LEU A 3 6.51 18.69 -6.99
CA LEU A 3 5.21 19.31 -6.70
C LEU A 3 4.05 18.67 -7.47
N VAL A 4 4.30 18.14 -8.68
CA VAL A 4 3.28 17.49 -9.51
C VAL A 4 2.88 16.13 -8.93
N PHE A 5 3.85 15.39 -8.38
CA PHE A 5 3.59 14.12 -7.71
C PHE A 5 3.06 14.29 -6.27
N ALA A 6 3.43 15.37 -5.59
CA ALA A 6 2.96 15.67 -4.24
C ALA A 6 1.52 16.21 -4.21
N LEU A 7 1.05 16.87 -5.28
CA LEU A 7 -0.28 17.47 -5.37
C LEU A 7 -1.44 16.50 -5.06
N PRO A 8 -1.53 15.30 -5.68
CA PRO A 8 -2.59 14.35 -5.33
C PRO A 8 -2.49 13.85 -3.89
N LEU A 9 -1.29 13.74 -3.33
CA LEU A 9 -1.07 13.31 -1.96
C LEU A 9 -1.54 14.39 -0.95
N LEU A 10 -1.22 15.65 -1.23
CA LEU A 10 -1.68 16.80 -0.46
C LEU A 10 -3.20 16.96 -0.53
N TRP A 11 -3.79 16.69 -1.69
CA TRP A 11 -5.24 16.72 -1.85
C TRP A 11 -5.93 15.57 -1.10
N ALA A 12 -5.39 14.35 -1.15
CA ALA A 12 -5.88 13.22 -0.39
C ALA A 12 -5.81 13.48 1.13
N LEU A 13 -4.69 14.06 1.58
CA LEU A 13 -4.51 14.44 2.99
C LEU A 13 -5.50 15.53 3.40
N SER A 14 -5.66 16.58 2.60
CA SER A 14 -6.64 17.64 2.87
C SER A 14 -8.07 17.06 2.94
N SER A 15 -8.41 16.15 2.04
CA SER A 15 -9.74 15.53 1.97
C SER A 15 -10.03 14.54 3.10
N SER A 16 -9.02 13.93 3.73
CA SER A 16 -9.25 13.05 4.89
C SER A 16 -9.79 13.81 6.11
N PHE A 17 -9.51 15.12 6.21
CA PHE A 17 -10.00 16.01 7.27
C PHE A 17 -11.27 16.79 6.91
N LYS A 18 -11.78 16.70 5.66
CA LYS A 18 -13.01 17.37 5.23
C LYS A 18 -14.25 16.62 5.69
N ASP A 19 -15.33 17.33 5.97
CA ASP A 19 -16.63 16.70 6.16
C ASP A 19 -17.14 16.08 4.84
N ARG A 20 -17.94 15.02 4.90
CA ARG A 20 -18.51 14.34 3.72
C ARG A 20 -19.28 15.31 2.83
N ALA A 21 -19.98 16.29 3.42
CA ALA A 21 -20.71 17.32 2.70
C ALA A 21 -19.79 18.28 1.92
N ASP A 22 -18.59 18.55 2.43
CA ASP A 22 -17.61 19.43 1.76
C ASP A 22 -16.92 18.73 0.58
N ILE A 23 -16.84 17.40 0.56
CA ILE A 23 -16.26 16.62 -0.55
C ILE A 23 -17.09 16.78 -1.83
N PHE A 24 -18.42 16.89 -1.70
CA PHE A 24 -19.35 17.06 -2.83
C PHE A 24 -19.73 18.52 -3.10
N SER A 25 -19.13 19.48 -2.38
CA SER A 25 -19.41 20.91 -2.55
C SER A 25 -18.68 21.49 -3.77
N TYR A 26 -19.35 22.43 -4.47
CA TYR A 26 -18.79 23.17 -5.60
C TYR A 26 -18.67 24.65 -5.22
N PRO A 27 -17.49 25.30 -5.31
CA PRO A 27 -16.20 24.79 -5.79
C PRO A 27 -15.49 23.86 -4.77
N PRO A 28 -14.68 22.88 -5.23
CA PRO A 28 -13.96 21.97 -4.34
C PRO A 28 -12.96 22.75 -3.48
N LYS A 29 -13.23 22.83 -2.18
CA LYS A 29 -12.35 23.53 -1.24
C LYS A 29 -11.01 22.81 -1.17
N LEU A 30 -9.92 23.51 -1.46
CA LEU A 30 -8.56 22.96 -1.33
C LEU A 30 -8.13 22.76 0.13
N TRP A 31 -8.69 23.57 1.04
CA TRP A 31 -8.42 23.52 2.47
C TRP A 31 -9.68 23.09 3.25
N PRO A 32 -9.56 22.21 4.26
CA PRO A 32 -10.70 21.80 5.09
C PRO A 32 -11.16 22.98 5.95
N SER A 33 -12.46 23.28 5.93
CA SER A 33 -13.06 24.36 6.72
C SER A 33 -14.51 24.01 7.06
N PRO A 34 -14.78 23.40 8.23
CA PRO A 34 -13.87 23.10 9.35
C PRO A 34 -13.01 21.83 9.14
N ALA A 35 -11.82 21.77 9.75
CA ALA A 35 -11.06 20.53 9.84
C ALA A 35 -11.70 19.61 10.89
N THR A 36 -12.04 18.37 10.50
CA THR A 36 -12.71 17.41 11.38
C THR A 36 -11.96 16.08 11.44
N LEU A 37 -12.09 15.39 12.58
CA LEU A 37 -11.61 14.02 12.78
C LEU A 37 -12.74 12.99 12.65
N ALA A 38 -13.92 13.42 12.15
CA ALA A 38 -15.12 12.59 12.08
C ALA A 38 -14.94 11.37 11.16
N ASN A 39 -14.22 11.53 10.05
CA ASN A 39 -13.92 10.40 9.14
C ASN A 39 -13.08 9.32 9.82
N TYR A 40 -12.08 9.72 10.61
CA TYR A 40 -11.23 8.77 11.35
C TYR A 40 -12.02 8.06 12.45
N ARG A 41 -12.86 8.77 13.21
CA ARG A 41 -13.74 8.13 14.20
C ARG A 41 -14.74 7.18 13.55
N GLY A 42 -15.39 7.59 12.46
CA GLY A 42 -16.30 6.73 11.72
C GLY A 42 -15.64 5.50 11.08
N LEU A 43 -14.35 5.60 10.70
CA LEU A 43 -13.58 4.47 10.21
C LEU A 43 -13.21 3.50 11.34
N LEU A 44 -12.79 4.01 12.49
CA LEU A 44 -12.34 3.23 13.63
C LEU A 44 -13.50 2.58 14.41
N ASP A 45 -14.62 3.29 14.56
CA ASP A 45 -15.77 2.85 15.35
C ASP A 45 -16.85 2.17 14.48
N GLY A 46 -17.00 2.60 13.22
CA GLY A 46 -18.10 2.16 12.35
C GLY A 46 -17.77 0.99 11.42
N ASN A 47 -16.51 0.58 11.33
CA ASN A 47 -16.06 -0.50 10.45
C ASN A 47 -15.08 -1.42 11.19
N PRO A 48 -14.95 -2.70 10.81
CA PRO A 48 -13.94 -3.60 11.36
C PRO A 48 -12.54 -3.29 10.77
N PHE A 49 -12.13 -2.02 10.82
CA PHE A 49 -10.89 -1.51 10.26
C PHE A 49 -9.66 -2.29 10.74
N TRP A 50 -9.60 -2.58 12.05
CA TRP A 50 -8.52 -3.36 12.63
C TRP A 50 -8.44 -4.78 12.08
N SER A 51 -9.57 -5.42 11.80
CA SER A 51 -9.60 -6.76 11.21
C SER A 51 -9.07 -6.76 9.78
N TRP A 52 -9.46 -5.76 8.97
CA TRP A 52 -8.94 -5.61 7.62
C TRP A 52 -7.45 -5.31 7.61
N LEU A 53 -7.00 -4.39 8.46
CA LEU A 53 -5.58 -4.06 8.60
C LEU A 53 -4.75 -5.29 8.99
N LEU A 54 -5.22 -6.06 9.98
CA LEU A 54 -4.55 -7.28 10.43
C LEU A 54 -4.52 -8.34 9.32
N THR A 55 -5.64 -8.58 8.65
CA THR A 55 -5.72 -9.58 7.58
C THR A 55 -4.75 -9.24 6.44
N SER A 56 -4.75 -8.00 5.97
CA SER A 56 -3.84 -7.55 4.92
C SER A 56 -2.37 -7.61 5.36
N THR A 57 -2.07 -7.22 6.59
CA THR A 57 -0.70 -7.27 7.13
C THR A 57 -0.19 -8.70 7.25
N VAL A 58 -1.02 -9.61 7.78
CA VAL A 58 -0.67 -11.03 7.92
C VAL A 58 -0.44 -11.66 6.55
N VAL A 59 -1.32 -11.41 5.57
CA VAL A 59 -1.16 -11.92 4.20
C VAL A 59 0.10 -11.37 3.55
N ALA A 60 0.38 -10.06 3.70
CA ALA A 60 1.60 -9.44 3.17
C ALA A 60 2.87 -10.02 3.81
N LEU A 61 2.87 -10.25 5.13
CA LEU A 61 4.01 -10.84 5.83
C LEU A 61 4.26 -12.28 5.41
N ILE A 62 3.21 -13.11 5.36
CA ILE A 62 3.34 -14.52 4.97
C ILE A 62 3.84 -14.63 3.53
N SER A 63 3.24 -13.87 2.61
CA SER A 63 3.68 -13.87 1.20
C SER A 63 5.12 -13.40 1.05
N THR A 64 5.50 -12.30 1.72
CA THR A 64 6.88 -11.80 1.68
C THR A 64 7.87 -12.81 2.25
N ALA A 65 7.57 -13.41 3.41
CA ALA A 65 8.45 -14.40 4.03
C ALA A 65 8.62 -15.64 3.14
N ALA A 66 7.52 -16.15 2.58
CA ALA A 66 7.56 -17.27 1.64
C ALA A 66 8.39 -16.92 0.39
N SER A 67 8.15 -15.75 -0.21
CA SER A 67 8.92 -15.28 -1.37
C SER A 67 10.40 -15.15 -1.04
N VAL A 68 10.78 -14.54 0.09
CA VAL A 68 12.18 -14.40 0.49
C VAL A 68 12.85 -15.75 0.66
N VAL A 69 12.21 -16.70 1.35
CA VAL A 69 12.76 -18.05 1.55
C VAL A 69 12.96 -18.76 0.20
N LEU A 70 11.95 -18.74 -0.66
CA LEU A 70 12.02 -19.39 -1.97
C LEU A 70 13.06 -18.74 -2.89
N CYS A 71 13.08 -17.40 -2.96
CA CYS A 71 14.05 -16.65 -3.76
C CYS A 71 15.48 -16.83 -3.23
N ALA A 72 15.67 -16.87 -1.92
CA ALA A 72 16.99 -17.11 -1.32
C ALA A 72 17.50 -18.51 -1.64
N LEU A 73 16.65 -19.54 -1.51
CA LEU A 73 17.01 -20.92 -1.86
C LEU A 73 17.29 -21.08 -3.36
N ALA A 74 16.45 -20.48 -4.21
CA ALA A 74 16.66 -20.47 -5.65
C ALA A 74 17.99 -19.77 -6.00
N GLY A 75 18.22 -18.57 -5.46
CA GLY A 75 19.47 -17.83 -5.64
C GLY A 75 20.70 -18.63 -5.19
N PHE A 76 20.62 -19.30 -4.04
CA PHE A 76 21.68 -20.17 -3.55
C PHE A 76 21.94 -21.37 -4.48
N ALA A 77 20.88 -22.00 -4.98
CA ALA A 77 20.98 -23.11 -5.94
C ALA A 77 21.67 -22.67 -7.25
N PHE A 78 21.27 -21.52 -7.79
CA PHE A 78 21.91 -20.93 -8.97
C PHE A 78 23.36 -20.51 -8.71
N ALA A 79 23.68 -19.97 -7.54
CA ALA A 79 25.04 -19.54 -7.22
C ALA A 79 26.00 -20.71 -7.03
N LYS A 80 25.60 -21.73 -6.26
CA LYS A 80 26.53 -22.76 -5.76
C LYS A 80 26.50 -24.08 -6.56
N TYR A 81 25.39 -24.43 -7.21
CA TYR A 81 25.27 -25.70 -7.93
C TYR A 81 25.37 -25.52 -9.45
N ARG A 82 25.89 -26.56 -10.13
CA ARG A 82 25.88 -26.71 -11.59
C ARG A 82 24.90 -27.82 -11.95
N PHE A 83 23.67 -27.45 -12.32
CA PHE A 83 22.62 -28.40 -12.70
C PHE A 83 22.27 -28.27 -14.19
N ARG A 84 21.81 -29.37 -14.80
CA ARG A 84 21.38 -29.41 -16.21
C ARG A 84 20.09 -28.58 -16.34
N GLY A 85 20.12 -27.53 -17.16
CA GLY A 85 19.01 -26.57 -17.32
C GLY A 85 19.26 -25.17 -16.72
N LYS A 86 20.36 -24.97 -15.96
CA LYS A 86 20.72 -23.69 -15.32
C LYS A 86 20.74 -22.50 -16.30
N ASN A 87 21.37 -22.65 -17.46
CA ASN A 87 21.48 -21.56 -18.43
C ASN A 87 20.15 -21.24 -19.13
N ALA A 88 19.28 -22.23 -19.34
CA ALA A 88 17.97 -21.99 -19.94
C ALA A 88 17.06 -21.21 -18.97
N LEU A 89 17.06 -21.58 -17.69
CA LEU A 89 16.31 -20.86 -16.66
C LEU A 89 16.88 -19.45 -16.40
N PHE A 90 18.21 -19.29 -16.40
CA PHE A 90 18.83 -17.97 -16.23
C PHE A 90 18.56 -17.02 -17.41
N ASN A 91 18.45 -17.54 -18.63
CA ASN A 91 18.19 -16.69 -19.81
C ASN A 91 16.71 -16.27 -19.94
N ILE A 92 15.79 -16.97 -19.29
CA ILE A 92 14.33 -16.67 -19.33
C ILE A 92 13.92 -15.73 -18.18
N MET A 93 14.67 -15.74 -17.07
CA MET A 93 14.42 -14.91 -15.89
C MET A 93 14.97 -13.50 -16.08
#